data_AF-A0A6N7P4T5-F1
#
_entry.id   AF-A0A6N7P4T5-F1
#
_cell.length_a   1.000
_cell.length_b   1.000
_cell.length_c   1.000
_cell.angle_alpha   90.00
_cell.angle_beta   90.00
_cell.angle_gamma   90.00
#
_symmetry.space_group_name_H-M   'P 1'
#
loop_
_entity.id
_entity.type
_entity.pdbx_description
1 polymer ?
#
loop_
_entity_poly.entity_id
_entity_poly.type
_entity_poly.pdbx_seq_one_letter_code
_entity_poly.pdbx_strand_id
1 'polypeptide(L)'
;MAIKKIVKFNKTFSIEQHQVQFEFLPMNAKDQQLYQVYFMYGPKRVRFHMQINSEGQFVITDKNRCPDKCNALESEFSQAILESLV
;
A
#
# COMPACT_ATOMS: atom_id res chain seq x y z
N MET A 1 -23.13 -4.54 5.94
CA MET A 1 -21.66 -4.46 6.07
C MET A 1 -21.31 -3.02 6.42
N ALA A 2 -20.60 -2.80 7.53
CA ALA A 2 -20.17 -1.45 7.92
C ALA A 2 -19.26 -0.90 6.83
N ILE A 3 -19.49 0.35 6.40
CA ILE A 3 -18.64 1.04 5.44
C ILE A 3 -17.32 1.32 6.14
N LYS A 4 -16.34 0.46 5.92
CA LYS A 4 -14.97 0.60 6.40
C LYS A 4 -14.38 1.89 5.84
N LYS A 5 -14.03 2.83 6.71
CA LYS A 5 -13.51 4.14 6.32
C LYS A 5 -12.05 4.00 5.89
N ILE A 6 -11.82 4.23 4.61
CA ILE A 6 -10.48 4.31 4.03
C ILE A 6 -9.84 5.63 4.49
N VAL A 7 -8.71 5.54 5.20
CA VAL A 7 -7.97 6.68 5.74
C VAL A 7 -6.52 6.65 5.29
N LYS A 8 -5.85 7.82 5.33
CA LYS A 8 -4.40 7.89 5.20
C LYS A 8 -3.74 7.35 6.46
N PHE A 9 -2.66 6.59 6.30
CA PHE A 9 -1.86 6.11 7.41
C PHE A 9 -0.42 5.87 6.98
N ASN A 10 0.48 5.81 7.95
CA ASN A 10 1.88 5.48 7.68
C ASN A 10 2.20 4.20 8.45
N LYS A 11 2.95 3.29 7.81
CA LYS A 11 3.42 2.05 8.46
C LYS A 11 4.85 1.78 8.03
N THR A 12 5.66 1.32 8.98
CA THR A 12 7.05 0.99 8.73
C THR A 12 7.16 -0.50 8.42
N PHE A 13 7.88 -0.83 7.36
CA PHE A 13 8.17 -2.21 6.97
C PHE A 13 9.67 -2.43 6.91
N SER A 14 10.09 -3.68 7.11
CA SER A 14 11.50 -4.05 7.06
C SER A 14 11.87 -4.50 5.64
N ILE A 15 12.69 -3.74 4.93
CA ILE A 15 13.26 -4.14 3.64
C ILE A 15 14.76 -4.32 3.82
N GLU A 16 15.28 -5.52 3.53
CA GLU A 16 16.72 -5.80 3.62
C GLU A 16 17.35 -5.34 4.93
N GLN A 17 16.70 -5.66 6.05
CA GLN A 17 17.14 -5.28 7.41
C GLN A 17 17.10 -3.77 7.72
N HIS A 18 16.54 -2.95 6.83
CA HIS A 18 16.29 -1.53 7.05
C HIS A 18 14.82 -1.24 7.32
N GLN A 19 14.54 -0.40 8.30
CA GLN A 19 13.20 0.11 8.57
C GLN A 19 12.86 1.21 7.58
N VAL A 20 11.93 0.94 6.68
CA VAL A 20 11.47 1.89 5.66
C VAL A 20 10.04 2.30 5.99
N GLN A 21 9.80 3.61 6.11
CA GLN A 21 8.46 4.13 6.32
C GLN A 21 7.71 4.22 4.99
N PHE A 22 6.51 3.66 4.98
CA PHE A 22 5.57 3.74 3.87
C PHE A 22 4.40 4.64 4.26
N GLU A 23 3.99 5.50 3.34
CA GLU A 23 2.86 6.41 3.47
C GLU A 23 1.75 5.95 2.52
N PHE A 24 0.61 5.56 3.07
CA PHE A 24 -0.55 5.06 2.36
C PHE A 24 -1.58 6.18 2.23
N LEU A 25 -1.71 6.73 1.03
CA LEU A 25 -2.63 7.81 0.71
C LEU A 25 -3.81 7.28 -0.08
N PRO A 26 -5.04 7.35 0.45
CA PRO A 26 -6.20 6.95 -0.32
C PRO A 26 -6.51 8.00 -1.39
N MET A 27 -6.71 7.52 -2.61
CA MET A 27 -6.98 8.38 -3.77
C MET A 27 -8.46 8.38 -4.12
N ASN A 28 -9.07 7.20 -4.17
CA ASN A 28 -10.46 7.05 -4.60
C ASN A 28 -11.18 6.05 -3.69
N ALA A 29 -11.47 6.50 -2.48
CA ALA A 29 -12.03 5.70 -1.39
C ALA A 29 -13.46 5.19 -1.63
N LYS A 30 -14.21 5.82 -2.55
CA LYS A 30 -15.62 5.52 -2.78
C LYS A 30 -15.84 4.42 -3.81
N ASP A 31 -15.17 4.52 -4.97
CA ASP A 31 -15.48 3.67 -6.12
C ASP A 31 -14.38 2.65 -6.43
N GLN A 32 -13.10 3.01 -6.27
CA GLN A 32 -11.99 2.14 -6.70
C GLN A 32 -11.20 1.52 -5.55
N GLN A 33 -11.40 2.00 -4.31
CA GLN A 33 -10.60 1.63 -3.13
C GLN A 33 -9.10 1.59 -3.47
N LEU A 34 -8.63 2.70 -4.04
CA LEU A 34 -7.27 2.85 -4.52
C LEU A 34 -6.41 3.55 -3.46
N TYR A 35 -5.30 2.93 -3.11
CA TYR A 35 -4.23 3.52 -2.32
C TYR A 35 -3.03 3.85 -3.20
N GLN A 36 -2.44 5.00 -2.94
CA GLN A 36 -1.14 5.39 -3.45
C GLN A 36 -0.15 5.27 -2.30
N VAL A 37 0.85 4.41 -2.48
CA VAL A 37 1.83 4.12 -1.46
C VAL A 37 3.14 4.79 -1.83
N TYR A 38 3.67 5.60 -0.92
CA TYR A 38 4.94 6.30 -1.08
C TYR A 38 5.99 5.74 -0.11
N PHE A 39 7.23 5.69 -0.56
CA PHE A 39 8.37 5.40 0.31
C PHE A 39 9.65 6.02 -0.24
N MET A 40 10.68 6.10 0.61
CA MET A 40 12.00 6.55 0.21
C MET A 40 12.89 5.35 -0.12
N TYR A 41 13.47 5.33 -1.32
CA TYR A 41 14.50 4.38 -1.72
C TYR A 41 15.80 5.15 -1.99
N GLY A 42 16.66 5.23 -0.98
CA GLY A 42 17.80 6.14 -0.98
C GLY A 42 17.35 7.60 -1.11
N PRO A 43 17.89 8.40 -2.08
CA PRO A 43 17.47 9.79 -2.27
C PRO A 43 16.17 9.93 -3.09
N LYS A 44 15.62 8.84 -3.63
CA LYS A 44 14.46 8.88 -4.54
C LYS A 44 13.18 8.54 -3.77
N ARG A 45 12.18 9.42 -3.87
CA ARG A 45 10.81 9.10 -3.45
C ARG A 45 10.15 8.26 -4.54
N VAL A 46 9.84 7.02 -4.22
CA VAL A 46 9.16 6.08 -5.11
C VAL A 46 7.69 6.00 -4.71
N ARG A 47 6.82 5.73 -5.68
CA ARG A 47 5.40 5.51 -5.44
C ARG A 47 4.87 4.36 -6.29
N PHE A 48 3.91 3.65 -5.74
CA PHE A 48 3.13 2.65 -6.47
C PHE A 48 1.67 2.71 -6.05
N HIS A 49 0.81 2.02 -6.78
CA HIS A 49 -0.62 1.96 -6.51
C HIS A 49 -1.00 0.57 -6.02
N MET A 50 -1.88 0.54 -5.03
CA MET A 50 -2.54 -0.66 -4.56
C MET A 50 -4.05 -0.52 -4.72
N GLN A 51 -4.68 -1.53 -5.30
CA GLN A 51 -6.11 -1.54 -5.56
C GLN A 51 -6.72 -2.83 -5.04
N ILE A 52 -7.94 -2.74 -4.50
CA ILE A 52 -8.68 -3.94 -4.12
C ILE A 52 -9.04 -4.77 -5.36
N ASN A 53 -8.80 -6.09 -5.30
CA ASN A 53 -9.20 -7.04 -6.31
C ASN A 53 -10.62 -7.58 -6.04
N SER A 54 -11.12 -8.45 -6.92
CA SER A 54 -12.43 -9.11 -6.76
C SER A 54 -12.54 -9.99 -5.52
N GLU A 55 -11.42 -10.39 -4.93
CA GLU A 55 -11.35 -11.20 -3.70
C GLU A 55 -11.29 -10.34 -2.42
N GLY A 56 -11.32 -9.01 -2.56
CA GLY A 56 -11.26 -8.10 -1.43
C GLY A 56 -9.84 -7.85 -0.89
N GLN A 57 -8.80 -8.24 -1.63
CA GLN A 57 -7.40 -8.06 -1.27
C GLN A 57 -6.80 -6.88 -2.04
N PHE A 58 -5.99 -6.06 -1.37
CA PHE A 58 -5.25 -4.99 -2.04
C PHE A 58 -4.02 -5.57 -2.73
N VAL A 59 -3.91 -5.36 -4.04
CA VAL A 59 -2.79 -5.83 -4.87
C VAL A 59 -2.08 -4.66 -5.54
N ILE A 60 -0.78 -4.80 -5.78
CA ILE A 60 0.01 -3.79 -6.49
C ILE A 60 -0.35 -3.88 -7.97
N THR A 61 -0.91 -2.80 -8.51
CA THR A 61 -1.38 -2.76 -9.91
C THR A 61 -0.25 -2.47 -10.91
N ASP A 62 0.86 -1.91 -10.44
CA ASP A 62 2.00 -1.50 -11.27
C ASP A 62 3.28 -2.23 -10.85
N LYS A 63 3.28 -3.56 -11.00
CA LYS A 63 4.40 -4.43 -10.60
C LYS A 63 5.70 -4.11 -11.34
N ASN A 64 5.62 -3.51 -12.53
CA ASN A 64 6.78 -3.13 -13.34
C ASN A 64 7.48 -1.86 -12.86
N ARG A 65 6.77 -0.94 -12.20
CA ARG A 65 7.36 0.25 -11.55
C ARG A 65 7.69 0.03 -10.08
N CYS A 66 7.15 -1.03 -9.50
CA CYS A 66 7.43 -1.44 -8.15
C CYS A 66 8.80 -2.14 -8.09
N PRO A 67 9.75 -1.72 -7.24
CA PRO A 67 10.97 -2.48 -7.03
C PRO A 67 10.63 -3.89 -6.56
N ASP A 68 11.35 -4.92 -7.02
CA ASP A 68 11.06 -6.34 -6.73
C ASP A 68 10.87 -6.62 -5.23
N LYS A 69 11.60 -5.89 -4.38
CA LYS A 69 11.52 -5.96 -2.92
C LYS A 69 10.15 -5.58 -2.37
N CYS A 70 9.47 -4.62 -2.99
CA CYS A 70 8.13 -4.19 -2.61
C CYS A 70 7.06 -5.14 -3.16
N ASN A 71 7.32 -5.84 -4.28
CA ASN A 71 6.42 -6.90 -4.75
C ASN A 71 6.32 -8.04 -3.74
N ALA A 72 7.40 -8.37 -3.03
CA ALA A 72 7.38 -9.38 -1.96
C ALA A 72 6.55 -8.97 -0.73
N LEU A 73 6.38 -7.67 -0.50
CA LEU A 73 5.61 -7.11 0.63
C LEU A 73 4.13 -6.87 0.29
N GLU A 74 3.67 -7.24 -0.92
CA GLU A 74 2.28 -7.04 -1.38
C GLU A 74 1.25 -7.53 -0.36
N SER A 75 1.45 -8.75 0.17
CA SER A 75 0.56 -9.33 1.19
C SER A 75 0.57 -8.54 2.51
N GLU A 76 1.73 -8.08 2.96
CA GLU A 76 1.87 -7.31 4.20
C GLU A 76 1.22 -5.92 4.06
N PHE A 77 1.37 -5.29 2.89
CA PHE A 77 0.70 -4.03 2.59
C PHE A 77 -0.82 -4.20 2.56
N SER A 78 -1.31 -5.28 1.94
CA SER A 78 -2.74 -5.60 1.89
C SER A 78 -3.31 -5.75 3.30
N GLN A 79 -2.64 -6.53 4.14
CA GLN A 79 -3.03 -6.71 5.53
C GLN A 79 -3.00 -5.38 6.31
N ALA A 80 -1.95 -4.57 6.14
CA ALA A 80 -1.86 -3.27 6.80
C ALA A 80 -2.99 -2.32 6.41
N ILE A 81 -3.36 -2.29 5.14
CA ILE A 81 -4.51 -1.51 4.67
C ILE A 81 -5.77 -2.03 5.35
N LEU A 82 -6.04 -3.34 5.32
CA LEU A 82 -7.23 -3.96 5.91
C LEU A 82 -7.36 -3.72 7.43
N GLU A 83 -6.23 -3.71 8.15
CA GLU A 83 -6.14 -3.38 9.58
C GLU A 83 -6.38 -1.89 9.86
N SER A 84 -5.99 -1.02 8.93
CA SER A 84 -6.18 0.44 9.07
C SER A 84 -7.62 0.90 8.83
N LEU A 85 -8.45 0.05 8.24
CA LEU A 85 -9.84 0.34 7.95
C LEU A 85 -10.67 0.39 9.25
N VAL A 86 -11.19 1.56 9.57
CA VAL A 86 -12.02 1.83 10.77
C VAL A 86 -13.50 1.66 10.48
#